data_AF-A0A7R9Y8N5-F1
#
_entry.id   AF-A0A7R9Y8N5-F1
#
_cell.length_a   1.000
_cell.length_b   1.000
_cell.length_c   1.000
_cell.angle_alpha   90.00
_cell.angle_beta   90.00
_cell.angle_gamma   90.00
#
_symmetry.space_group_name_H-M   'P 1'
#
loop_
_entity.id
_entity.type
_entity.pdbx_description
1 polymer ?
#
loop_
_entity_poly.entity_id
_entity_poly.type
_entity_poly.pdbx_seq_one_letter_code
_entity_poly.pdbx_strand_id
1 'polypeptide(L)'
;AAPLSGGGAAARFAVRDLRAYLRGRWRCERSLADRGVAARFDGVARFSDGAAGTGTTRLDYKEEGVVTMEGGGSSSATRAYTYTFPDGPAVAEVLFEDGRFFHPLDLQSGEWQATHLCGDDVYEGAFAALSEDTWTMTWNVKGPRKDQTLRTRFLRESE
;
A
#
# COMPACT_ATOMS: atom_id res chain seq x y z
N ALA A 1 4.68 15.29 -33.78
CA ALA A 1 4.45 14.76 -32.42
C ALA A 1 5.68 13.97 -32.02
N ALA A 2 6.42 14.44 -31.01
CA ALA A 2 7.57 13.72 -30.48
C ALA A 2 7.07 12.52 -29.64
N PRO A 3 7.71 11.35 -29.71
CA PRO A 3 7.40 10.27 -28.78
C PRO A 3 7.87 10.68 -27.38
N LEU A 4 7.04 10.42 -26.37
CA LEU A 4 7.42 10.54 -24.96
C LEU A 4 8.46 9.45 -24.66
N SER A 5 9.73 9.83 -24.77
CA SER A 5 10.86 8.99 -24.39
C SER A 5 10.90 8.79 -22.87
N GLY A 6 10.87 7.52 -22.47
CA GLY A 6 11.72 6.95 -21.42
C GLY A 6 11.55 7.48 -20.00
N GLY A 7 10.59 6.91 -19.26
CA GLY A 7 10.75 6.77 -17.81
C GLY A 7 11.75 5.64 -17.56
N GLY A 8 13.05 5.95 -17.45
CA GLY A 8 14.03 4.97 -16.99
C GLY A 8 13.56 4.41 -15.65
N ALA A 9 13.44 3.08 -15.53
CA ALA A 9 13.09 2.45 -14.27
C ALA A 9 14.13 2.90 -13.23
N ALA A 10 13.72 3.77 -12.31
CA ALA A 10 14.58 4.14 -11.19
C ALA A 10 15.00 2.85 -10.48
N ALA A 11 16.29 2.74 -10.16
CA ALA A 11 16.79 1.58 -9.43
C ALA A 11 15.95 1.36 -8.17
N ARG A 12 15.48 0.12 -7.96
CA ARG A 12 14.67 -0.24 -6.80
C ARG A 12 15.55 -0.34 -5.55
N PHE A 13 15.01 0.11 -4.42
CA PHE A 13 15.69 0.04 -3.12
C PHE A 13 15.41 -1.31 -2.46
N ALA A 14 16.44 -2.15 -2.27
CA ALA A 14 16.28 -3.47 -1.67
C ALA A 14 15.99 -3.37 -0.15
N VAL A 15 14.91 -4.01 0.31
CA VAL A 15 14.49 -3.98 1.72
C VAL A 15 14.72 -5.34 2.36
N ARG A 16 15.79 -5.47 3.15
CA ARG A 16 16.13 -6.75 3.84
C ARG A 16 15.34 -6.98 5.13
N ASP A 17 14.94 -5.90 5.80
CA ASP A 17 14.09 -5.92 6.99
C ASP A 17 12.85 -5.06 6.70
N LEU A 18 11.79 -5.71 6.21
CA LEU A 18 10.55 -5.05 5.83
C LEU A 18 9.83 -4.48 7.06
N ARG A 19 9.89 -5.19 8.19
CA ARG A 19 9.28 -4.71 9.43
C ARG A 19 9.89 -3.39 9.88
N ALA A 20 11.21 -3.30 9.98
CA ALA A 20 11.91 -2.07 10.34
C ALA A 20 11.68 -0.98 9.31
N TYR A 21 11.69 -1.33 8.01
CA TYR A 21 11.41 -0.39 6.93
C TYR A 21 10.03 0.26 7.08
N LEU A 22 8.96 -0.53 7.26
CA LEU A 22 7.60 0.01 7.29
C LEU A 22 7.27 0.77 8.58
N ARG A 23 7.87 0.39 9.71
CA ARG A 23 7.55 0.98 11.02
C ARG A 23 7.66 2.51 11.02
N GLY A 24 6.72 3.17 11.69
CA GLY A 24 6.69 4.63 11.83
C GLY A 24 5.54 5.29 11.09
N ARG A 25 5.67 6.59 10.84
CA ARG A 25 4.64 7.43 10.21
C ARG A 25 5.00 7.76 8.76
N TRP A 26 3.98 7.76 7.91
CA TRP A 26 4.11 8.01 6.49
C TRP A 26 3.01 8.93 6.01
N ARG A 27 3.36 10.03 5.36
CA ARG A 27 2.40 10.77 4.55
C ARG A 27 1.96 9.88 3.39
N CYS A 28 0.66 9.79 3.17
CA CYS A 28 0.05 8.96 2.14
C CYS A 28 -0.70 9.87 1.17
N GLU A 29 -0.23 9.90 -0.08
CA GLU A 29 -0.90 10.60 -1.18
C GLU A 29 -1.40 9.56 -2.18
N ARG A 30 -2.67 9.63 -2.55
CA ARG A 30 -3.26 8.64 -3.45
C ARG A 30 -4.18 9.28 -4.48
N SER A 31 -4.01 8.86 -5.74
CA SER A 31 -5.00 9.08 -6.79
C SER A 31 -5.89 7.85 -6.92
N LEU A 32 -7.19 8.06 -7.07
CA LEU A 32 -8.19 7.04 -7.32
C LEU A 32 -8.89 7.35 -8.63
N ALA A 33 -9.06 6.33 -9.48
CA ALA A 33 -9.89 6.41 -10.68
C ALA A 33 -10.79 5.18 -10.73
N ASP A 34 -12.07 5.35 -11.02
CA ASP A 34 -13.04 4.27 -11.22
C ASP A 34 -14.11 4.68 -12.25
N ARG A 35 -14.15 4.03 -13.41
CA ARG A 35 -15.18 4.23 -14.46
C ARG A 35 -15.52 5.71 -14.77
N GLY A 36 -14.48 6.54 -14.94
CA GLY A 36 -14.63 7.97 -15.26
C GLY A 36 -14.85 8.88 -14.05
N VAL A 37 -14.92 8.33 -12.85
CA VAL A 37 -14.84 9.06 -11.58
C VAL A 37 -13.39 9.12 -11.14
N ALA A 38 -12.95 10.27 -10.64
CA ALA A 38 -11.63 10.44 -10.06
C ALA A 38 -11.71 11.18 -8.72
N ALA A 39 -10.76 10.83 -7.84
CA ALA A 39 -10.62 11.41 -6.53
C ALA A 39 -9.16 11.39 -6.07
N ARG A 40 -8.85 12.23 -5.10
CA ARG A 40 -7.55 12.25 -4.41
C ARG A 40 -7.75 11.97 -2.93
N PHE A 41 -6.84 11.21 -2.36
CA PHE A 41 -6.71 11.05 -0.91
C PHE A 41 -5.39 11.64 -0.44
N ASP A 42 -5.46 12.41 0.64
CA ASP A 42 -4.30 12.90 1.38
C ASP A 42 -4.48 12.53 2.85
N GLY A 43 -3.48 11.88 3.43
CA GLY A 43 -3.56 11.41 4.80
C GLY A 43 -2.23 10.96 5.38
N VAL A 44 -2.31 10.26 6.51
CA VAL A 44 -1.17 9.67 7.19
C VAL A 44 -1.45 8.20 7.47
N ALA A 45 -0.47 7.36 7.11
CA ALA A 45 -0.40 5.97 7.53
C ALA A 45 0.57 5.83 8.70
N ARG A 46 0.22 4.99 9.67
CA ARG A 46 1.08 4.62 10.80
C ARG A 46 1.21 3.10 10.83
N PHE A 47 2.45 2.64 11.00
CA PHE A 47 2.78 1.26 11.29
C PHE A 47 3.35 1.20 12.71
N SER A 48 2.56 0.68 13.66
CA SER A 48 2.95 0.55 15.07
C SER A 48 3.15 -0.90 15.45
N ASP A 49 4.02 -1.18 16.42
CA ASP A 49 4.15 -2.53 16.97
C ASP A 49 2.82 -2.99 17.57
N GLY A 50 2.30 -4.11 17.04
CA GLY A 50 1.06 -4.71 17.51
C GLY A 50 1.33 -5.81 18.53
N ALA A 51 0.32 -6.13 19.35
CA ALA A 51 0.37 -7.32 20.19
C ALA A 51 0.42 -8.57 19.30
N ALA A 52 1.44 -9.41 19.49
CA ALA A 52 1.61 -10.67 18.80
C ALA A 52 1.67 -11.84 19.78
N GLY A 53 1.24 -13.02 19.34
CA GLY A 53 1.40 -14.25 20.10
C GLY A 53 2.87 -14.65 20.24
N THR A 54 3.15 -15.66 21.07
CA THR A 54 4.52 -16.14 21.29
C THR A 54 5.16 -16.59 19.98
N GLY A 55 6.26 -15.95 19.59
CA GLY A 55 7.06 -16.35 18.43
C GLY A 55 6.72 -15.66 17.11
N THR A 56 5.80 -14.70 17.07
CA THR A 56 5.50 -13.91 15.87
C THR A 56 5.66 -12.43 16.17
N THR A 57 6.12 -11.63 15.19
CA THR A 57 6.09 -10.16 15.30
C THR A 57 5.04 -9.58 14.37
N ARG A 58 4.53 -8.39 14.71
CA ARG A 58 3.41 -7.76 14.02
C ARG A 58 3.57 -6.25 13.93
N LEU A 59 3.10 -5.67 12.83
CA LEU A 59 2.77 -4.25 12.74
C LEU A 59 1.27 -4.06 12.52
N ASP A 60 0.70 -3.12 13.27
CA ASP A 60 -0.63 -2.58 13.05
C ASP A 60 -0.54 -1.39 12.12
N TYR A 61 -1.20 -1.51 10.97
CA TYR A 61 -1.32 -0.43 10.00
C TYR A 61 -2.65 0.29 10.19
N LYS A 62 -2.58 1.61 10.34
CA LYS A 62 -3.75 2.49 10.33
C LYS A 62 -3.50 3.69 9.43
N GLU A 63 -4.42 3.94 8.51
CA GLU A 63 -4.44 5.10 7.63
C GLU A 63 -5.68 5.94 7.92
N GLU A 64 -5.48 7.25 7.97
CA GLU A 64 -6.53 8.24 8.15
C GLU A 64 -6.26 9.46 7.27
N GLY A 65 -7.28 10.01 6.65
CA GLY A 65 -7.14 11.19 5.80
C GLY A 65 -8.45 11.65 5.20
N VAL A 66 -8.36 12.46 4.16
CA VAL A 66 -9.50 13.05 3.46
C VAL A 66 -9.47 12.61 2.00
N VAL A 67 -10.62 12.15 1.51
CA VAL A 67 -10.87 11.95 0.08
C VAL A 67 -11.56 13.20 -0.47
N THR A 68 -11.06 13.73 -1.57
CA THR A 68 -11.65 14.84 -2.31
C THR A 68 -12.00 14.35 -3.72
N MET A 69 -13.26 14.46 -4.10
CA MET A 69 -13.74 14.08 -5.43
C MET A 69 -13.41 15.18 -6.43
N GLU A 70 -13.07 14.85 -7.68
CA GLU A 70 -12.83 15.88 -8.71
C GLU A 70 -14.09 16.71 -9.00
N GLY A 71 -15.28 16.12 -8.86
CA GLY A 71 -16.57 16.82 -8.98
C GLY A 71 -16.95 17.70 -7.78
N GLY A 72 -16.08 17.82 -6.78
CA GLY A 72 -16.34 18.53 -5.55
C GLY A 72 -16.88 17.63 -4.42
N GLY A 73 -16.72 18.12 -3.19
CA GLY A 73 -17.03 17.37 -1.98
C GLY A 73 -15.81 16.63 -1.41
N SER A 74 -15.78 16.54 -0.08
CA SER A 74 -14.75 15.80 0.64
C SER A 74 -15.35 15.03 1.82
N SER A 75 -14.70 13.93 2.18
CA SER A 75 -15.08 13.10 3.31
C SER A 75 -13.86 12.51 3.98
N SER A 76 -13.95 12.26 5.29
CA SER A 76 -12.92 11.47 5.97
C SER A 76 -12.93 10.03 5.47
N ALA A 77 -11.75 9.41 5.45
CA ALA A 77 -11.58 8.00 5.14
C ALA A 77 -10.52 7.39 6.03
N THR A 78 -10.72 6.13 6.39
CA THR A 78 -9.78 5.34 7.17
C THR A 78 -9.58 3.96 6.57
N ARG A 79 -8.46 3.32 6.88
CA ARG A 79 -8.14 1.94 6.49
C ARG A 79 -7.24 1.30 7.53
N ALA A 80 -7.47 0.03 7.84
CA ALA A 80 -6.67 -0.73 8.79
C ALA A 80 -6.29 -2.11 8.22
N TYR A 81 -5.08 -2.56 8.56
CA TYR A 81 -4.55 -3.89 8.22
C TYR A 81 -3.64 -4.38 9.34
N THR A 82 -3.42 -5.68 9.35
CA THR A 82 -2.39 -6.32 10.18
C THR A 82 -1.28 -6.85 9.27
N TYR A 83 -0.01 -6.65 9.65
CA TYR A 83 1.15 -7.24 9.00
C TYR A 83 1.80 -8.21 9.99
N THR A 84 1.81 -9.51 9.71
CA THR A 84 2.50 -10.53 10.51
C THR A 84 3.78 -10.99 9.83
N PHE A 85 4.76 -11.37 10.65
CA PHE A 85 6.11 -11.77 10.20
C PHE A 85 6.45 -13.14 10.81
N PRO A 86 5.88 -14.24 10.29
CA PRO A 86 6.05 -15.57 10.86
C PRO A 86 7.47 -16.14 10.66
N ASP A 87 8.09 -15.85 9.52
CA ASP A 87 9.40 -16.41 9.12
C ASP A 87 10.56 -15.41 9.26
N GLY A 88 10.38 -14.38 10.09
CA GLY A 88 11.33 -13.29 10.25
C GLY A 88 10.90 -12.00 9.54
N PRO A 89 11.75 -10.95 9.58
CA PRO A 89 11.30 -9.58 9.30
C PRO A 89 11.24 -9.21 7.81
N ALA A 90 11.70 -10.08 6.91
CA ALA A 90 11.87 -9.76 5.49
C ALA A 90 10.56 -9.80 4.68
N VAL A 91 9.64 -10.69 5.06
CA VAL A 91 8.38 -10.94 4.36
C VAL A 91 7.23 -10.82 5.35
N ALA A 92 6.20 -10.07 4.96
CA ALA A 92 4.98 -9.94 5.75
C ALA A 92 3.84 -10.73 5.12
N GLU A 93 2.98 -11.33 5.94
CA GLU A 93 1.61 -11.64 5.55
C GLU A 93 0.72 -10.44 5.92
N VAL A 94 0.01 -9.88 4.94
CA VAL A 94 -0.93 -8.78 5.15
C VAL A 94 -2.32 -9.37 5.32
N LEU A 95 -3.00 -8.97 6.38
CA LEU A 95 -4.34 -9.40 6.73
C LEU A 95 -5.31 -8.21 6.79
N PHE A 96 -6.56 -8.47 6.42
CA PHE A 96 -7.66 -7.56 6.67
C PHE A 96 -7.87 -7.35 8.17
N GLU A 97 -8.60 -6.29 8.54
CA GLU A 97 -8.94 -5.99 9.93
C GLU A 97 -9.68 -7.14 10.63
N ASP A 98 -10.45 -7.93 9.86
CA ASP A 98 -11.14 -9.13 10.36
C ASP A 98 -10.23 -10.37 10.51
N GLY A 99 -8.92 -10.23 10.23
CA GLY A 99 -7.93 -11.29 10.34
C GLY A 99 -7.85 -12.24 9.16
N ARG A 100 -8.66 -12.06 8.10
CA ARG A 100 -8.51 -12.86 6.87
C ARG A 100 -7.25 -12.46 6.12
N PHE A 101 -6.56 -13.46 5.56
CA PHE A 101 -5.41 -13.24 4.70
C PHE A 101 -5.76 -12.40 3.48
N PHE A 102 -4.89 -11.45 3.15
CA PHE A 102 -5.02 -10.61 1.96
C PHE A 102 -3.94 -10.96 0.93
N HIS A 103 -2.67 -10.65 1.21
CA HIS A 103 -1.55 -10.98 0.32
C HIS A 103 -0.23 -11.01 1.08
N PRO A 104 0.81 -11.68 0.56
CA PRO A 104 2.16 -11.53 1.07
C PRO A 104 2.79 -10.22 0.57
N LEU A 105 3.77 -9.68 1.28
CA LEU A 105 4.59 -8.56 0.82
C LEU A 105 6.06 -8.88 1.03
N ASP A 106 6.83 -8.90 -0.06
CA ASP A 106 8.27 -9.13 -0.08
C ASP A 106 8.94 -8.04 -0.93
N LEU A 107 9.68 -7.13 -0.28
CA LEU A 107 10.42 -6.06 -0.94
C LEU A 107 11.94 -6.29 -0.92
N GLN A 108 12.40 -7.54 -0.79
CA GLN A 108 13.84 -7.86 -0.76
C GLN A 108 14.58 -7.47 -2.05
N SER A 109 13.89 -7.49 -3.20
CA SER A 109 14.37 -6.96 -4.49
C SER A 109 14.07 -5.47 -4.68
N GLY A 110 13.29 -4.87 -3.78
CA GLY A 110 12.74 -3.53 -3.87
C GLY A 110 11.43 -3.41 -4.64
N GLU A 111 10.87 -4.51 -5.14
CA GLU A 111 9.54 -4.54 -5.77
C GLU A 111 8.81 -5.86 -5.55
N TRP A 112 7.47 -5.80 -5.54
CA TRP A 112 6.61 -6.96 -5.34
C TRP A 112 5.36 -6.87 -6.19
N GLN A 113 4.85 -8.00 -6.63
CA GLN A 113 3.53 -8.12 -7.25
C GLN A 113 2.68 -9.11 -6.48
N ALA A 114 1.40 -8.81 -6.34
CA ALA A 114 0.45 -9.67 -5.65
C ALA A 114 -0.86 -9.73 -6.41
N THR A 115 -1.54 -10.87 -6.33
CA THR A 115 -2.91 -11.03 -6.81
C THR A 115 -3.78 -11.54 -5.68
N HIS A 116 -4.95 -10.94 -5.49
CA HIS A 116 -5.93 -11.38 -4.51
C HIS A 116 -7.33 -11.44 -5.14
N LEU A 117 -8.07 -12.50 -4.84
CA LEU A 117 -9.46 -12.67 -5.24
C LEU A 117 -10.37 -12.32 -4.07
N CYS A 118 -11.15 -11.26 -4.21
CA CYS A 118 -12.09 -10.81 -3.19
C CYS A 118 -13.52 -10.91 -3.74
N GLY A 119 -14.13 -12.08 -3.58
CA GLY A 119 -15.41 -12.39 -4.22
C GLY A 119 -15.28 -12.37 -5.74
N ASP A 120 -16.11 -11.59 -6.42
CA ASP A 120 -16.08 -11.45 -7.89
C ASP A 120 -15.04 -10.45 -8.41
N ASP A 121 -14.31 -9.78 -7.50
CA ASP A 121 -13.32 -8.77 -7.85
C ASP A 121 -11.90 -9.38 -7.82
N VAL A 122 -11.10 -9.08 -8.84
CA VAL A 122 -9.68 -9.42 -8.93
C VAL A 122 -8.86 -8.17 -8.60
N TYR A 123 -7.96 -8.30 -7.63
CA TYR A 123 -7.04 -7.26 -7.19
C TYR A 123 -5.63 -7.61 -7.65
N GLU A 124 -5.02 -6.74 -8.46
CA GLU A 124 -3.63 -6.83 -8.89
C GLU A 124 -2.83 -5.70 -8.24
N GLY A 125 -1.91 -6.06 -7.36
CA GLY A 125 -1.08 -5.17 -6.56
C GLY A 125 0.33 -5.10 -7.12
N ALA A 126 0.88 -3.89 -7.19
CA ALA A 126 2.28 -3.64 -7.50
C ALA A 126 2.88 -2.71 -6.45
N PHE A 127 3.99 -3.11 -5.86
CA PHE A 127 4.68 -2.41 -4.78
C PHE A 127 6.11 -2.13 -5.18
N ALA A 128 6.64 -0.99 -4.77
CA ALA A 128 8.04 -0.68 -4.99
C ALA A 128 8.59 0.23 -3.89
N ALA A 129 9.72 -0.16 -3.31
CA ALA A 129 10.56 0.70 -2.51
C ALA A 129 11.47 1.51 -3.44
N LEU A 130 11.39 2.84 -3.34
CA LEU A 130 12.16 3.77 -4.16
C LEU A 130 13.38 4.31 -3.41
N SER A 131 13.29 4.38 -2.07
CA SER A 131 14.37 4.75 -1.16
C SER A 131 14.02 4.28 0.27
N GLU A 132 14.88 4.59 1.24
CA GLU A 132 14.65 4.38 2.68
C GLU A 132 13.35 5.05 3.19
N ASP A 133 12.94 6.14 2.55
CA ASP A 133 11.87 7.02 2.99
C ASP A 133 10.74 7.18 1.96
N THR A 134 10.74 6.39 0.89
CA THR A 134 9.69 6.44 -0.12
C THR A 134 9.40 5.07 -0.70
N TRP A 135 8.12 4.70 -0.68
CA TRP A 135 7.60 3.56 -1.42
C TRP A 135 6.25 3.86 -2.07
N THR A 136 5.88 3.03 -3.03
CA THR A 136 4.63 3.16 -3.78
C THR A 136 3.85 1.86 -3.79
N MET A 137 2.53 2.00 -3.89
CA MET A 137 1.60 0.88 -4.03
C MET A 137 0.55 1.23 -5.07
N THR A 138 0.39 0.36 -6.06
CA THR A 138 -0.71 0.43 -7.03
C THR A 138 -1.61 -0.78 -6.85
N TRP A 139 -2.92 -0.56 -6.87
CA TRP A 139 -3.92 -1.60 -6.98
C TRP A 139 -4.77 -1.36 -8.21
N ASN A 140 -4.83 -2.34 -9.11
CA ASN A 140 -5.83 -2.39 -10.16
C ASN A 140 -6.89 -3.42 -9.74
N VAL A 141 -8.15 -2.98 -9.69
CA VAL A 141 -9.27 -3.81 -9.26
C VAL A 141 -10.25 -3.93 -10.40
N LYS A 142 -10.48 -5.16 -10.85
CA LYS A 142 -11.41 -5.48 -11.93
C LYS A 142 -12.51 -6.40 -11.40
N GLY A 143 -13.75 -6.04 -11.68
CA GLY A 143 -14.90 -6.89 -11.40
C GLY A 143 -16.17 -6.37 -12.06
N PRO A 144 -17.31 -7.06 -11.88
CA PRO A 144 -18.57 -6.69 -12.55
C PRO A 144 -19.00 -5.25 -12.27
N ARG A 145 -18.66 -4.72 -11.08
CA ARG A 145 -19.06 -3.38 -10.62
C ARG A 145 -17.89 -2.42 -10.42
N LYS A 146 -16.65 -2.86 -10.54
CA LYS A 146 -15.45 -2.04 -10.31
C LYS A 146 -14.53 -2.07 -11.52
N ASP A 147 -14.06 -0.91 -11.92
CA ASP A 147 -12.88 -0.78 -12.78
C ASP A 147 -12.00 0.30 -12.17
N GLN A 148 -11.35 -0.05 -11.07
CA GLN A 148 -10.71 0.89 -10.17
C GLN A 148 -9.19 0.80 -10.24
N THR A 149 -8.51 1.94 -10.32
CA THR A 149 -7.06 2.07 -10.15
C THR A 149 -6.78 2.97 -8.96
N LEU A 150 -6.00 2.47 -8.00
CA LEU A 150 -5.48 3.23 -6.87
C LEU A 150 -3.97 3.31 -7.00
N ARG A 151 -3.40 4.52 -7.01
CA ARG A 151 -1.94 4.72 -6.97
C ARG A 151 -1.59 5.52 -5.75
N THR A 152 -0.77 4.95 -4.88
CA THR A 152 -0.40 5.52 -3.60
C THR A 152 1.10 5.74 -3.55
N ARG A 153 1.52 6.91 -3.06
CA ARG A 153 2.88 7.20 -2.66
C ARG A 153 2.93 7.42 -1.16
N PHE A 154 3.87 6.75 -0.52
CA PHE A 154 4.18 6.92 0.88
C PHE A 154 5.51 7.64 1.01
N LEU A 155 5.54 8.66 1.86
CA LEU A 155 6.72 9.46 2.19
C LEU A 155 6.91 9.40 3.71
N ARG A 156 8.06 8.94 4.19
CA ARG A 156 8.32 8.86 5.62
C ARG A 156 8.25 10.27 6.22
N GLU A 157 7.55 10.41 7.34
CA GLU A 157 7.60 11.64 8.13
C GLU A 157 8.84 11.57 9.03
N SER A 158 9.69 12.59 8.97
CA SER A 158 10.73 12.80 9.98
C SER A 158 10.05 13.04 11.33
N GLU A 159 10.52 12.35 12.37
CA GLU A 159 10.08 12.57 13.75
C GLU A 159 10.45 13.96 14.28
#